data_AF-A0AAU4RQZ9-F1
#
_entry.id   AF-A0AAU4RQZ9-F1
#
_cell.length_a   1.000
_cell.length_b   1.000
_cell.length_c   1.000
_cell.angle_alpha   90.00
_cell.angle_beta   90.00
_cell.angle_gamma   90.00
#
_symmetry.space_group_name_H-M   'P 1'
#
loop_
_entity.id
_entity.type
_entity.pdbx_description
1 polymer ?
#
loop_
_entity_poly.entity_id
_entity_poly.type
_entity_poly.pdbx_seq_one_letter_code
_entity_poly.pdbx_strand_id
1 'polypeptide(L)'
;MRIYNRLAMLRAERGWSRRDLAEVTKVNYQTIGYLERGDYNPSLELVFRICNCFGVPVEAVFSPHPFPRLTGEALVTDSPSPSAELGVPASVNPEENMP
;
A
#
# COMPACT_ATOMS: atom_id res chain seq x y z
N MET A 1 -6.32 14.78 -4.68
CA MET A 1 -6.13 13.37 -4.27
C MET A 1 -4.77 13.26 -3.61
N ARG A 2 -4.69 12.72 -2.39
CA ARG A 2 -3.41 12.53 -1.71
C ARG A 2 -2.77 11.24 -2.22
N ILE A 3 -1.47 11.29 -2.55
CA ILE A 3 -0.70 10.11 -2.92
C ILE A 3 0.24 9.78 -1.76
N TYR A 4 0.14 8.56 -1.24
CA TYR A 4 1.03 8.01 -0.25
C TYR A 4 2.24 7.40 -0.95
N ASN A 5 3.41 7.44 -0.32
CA ASN A 5 4.61 6.86 -0.89
C ASN A 5 5.52 6.21 0.17
N ARG A 6 6.43 5.37 -0.30
CA ARG A 6 7.47 4.69 0.50
C ARG A 6 8.88 5.19 0.21
N LEU A 7 9.03 6.40 -0.36
CA LEU A 7 10.34 6.91 -0.80
C LEU A 7 11.37 6.97 0.32
N ALA A 8 10.96 7.43 1.51
CA ALA A 8 11.87 7.52 2.64
C ALA A 8 12.42 6.14 3.06
N MET A 9 11.57 5.11 3.04
CA MET A 9 11.94 3.73 3.34
C MET A 9 12.85 3.15 2.25
N LEU A 10 12.46 3.24 0.98
CA LEU A 10 13.23 2.74 -0.16
C LEU A 10 14.60 3.39 -0.27
N ARG A 11 14.69 4.69 0.04
CA ARG A 11 15.98 5.37 0.14
C ARG A 11 16.83 4.82 1.29
N ALA A 12 16.25 4.62 2.47
CA ALA A 12 16.97 4.10 3.63
C ALA A 12 17.52 2.70 3.37
N GLU A 13 16.74 1.82 2.71
CA GLU A 13 17.18 0.48 2.28
C GLU A 13 18.41 0.52 1.36
N ARG A 14 18.57 1.60 0.58
CA ARG A 14 19.71 1.82 -0.31
C ARG A 14 20.82 2.68 0.27
N GLY A 15 20.67 3.17 1.50
CA GLY A 15 21.58 4.15 2.09
C GLY A 15 21.60 5.51 1.36
N TRP A 16 20.54 5.86 0.63
CA TRP A 16 20.44 7.10 -0.13
C TRP A 16 19.92 8.27 0.70
N SER A 17 20.60 9.40 0.64
CA SER A 17 20.07 10.68 1.06
C SER A 17 19.00 11.18 0.07
N ARG A 18 18.24 12.21 0.47
CA ARG A 18 17.32 12.90 -0.45
C ARG A 18 18.05 13.54 -1.64
N ARG A 19 19.31 13.97 -1.45
CA ARG A 19 20.12 14.55 -2.52
C ARG A 19 20.50 13.50 -3.55
N ASP A 20 20.86 12.30 -3.11
CA ASP A 20 21.20 11.19 -4.01
C ASP A 20 19.98 10.81 -4.88
N LEU A 21 18.79 10.71 -4.26
CA LEU A 21 17.57 10.46 -5.03
C LEU A 21 17.27 11.59 -6.02
N ALA A 22 17.46 12.85 -5.61
CA ALA A 22 17.23 14.00 -6.48
C ALA A 22 18.16 13.99 -7.70
N GLU A 23 19.42 13.62 -7.51
CA GLU A 23 20.43 13.51 -8.57
C GLU A 23 20.07 12.43 -9.58
N VAL A 24 19.79 11.20 -9.13
CA VAL A 24 19.44 10.09 -10.04
C VAL A 24 18.10 10.30 -10.74
N THR A 25 17.15 10.97 -10.09
CA THR A 25 15.86 11.32 -10.69
C THR A 25 15.88 12.65 -11.42
N LYS A 26 17.00 13.37 -11.47
CA LYS A 26 17.15 14.67 -12.16
C LYS A 26 16.05 15.68 -11.78
N VAL A 27 15.75 15.80 -10.49
CA VAL A 27 14.83 16.79 -9.94
C VAL A 27 15.49 17.64 -8.87
N ASN A 28 14.88 18.76 -8.50
CA ASN A 28 15.35 19.56 -7.37
C ASN A 28 15.21 18.76 -6.07
N TYR A 29 16.21 18.84 -5.19
CA TYR A 29 16.20 18.29 -3.83
C TYR A 29 14.90 18.56 -3.06
N GLN A 30 14.35 19.77 -3.17
CA GLN A 30 13.10 20.14 -2.51
C GLN A 30 11.91 19.29 -2.98
N THR A 31 11.90 18.90 -4.26
CA THR A 31 10.89 18.00 -4.86
C THR A 31 10.84 16.68 -4.11
N ILE A 32 12.00 16.09 -3.79
CA ILE A 32 12.05 14.84 -3.02
C ILE A 32 11.47 15.04 -1.61
N GLY A 33 11.76 16.18 -0.98
CA GLY A 33 11.17 16.54 0.30
C GLY A 33 9.64 16.67 0.25
N TYR A 34 9.10 17.34 -0.77
CA TYR A 34 7.65 17.48 -0.96
C TYR A 34 6.97 16.15 -1.28
N LEU A 35 7.62 15.31 -2.11
CA LEU A 35 7.14 13.97 -2.42
C LEU A 35 6.99 13.14 -1.14
N GLU A 36 8.03 13.07 -0.30
CA GLU A 36 8.00 12.27 0.92
C GLU A 36 6.91 12.68 1.92
N ARG A 37 6.57 13.97 1.97
CA ARG A 37 5.48 14.45 2.83
C ARG A 37 4.10 14.26 2.20
N GLY A 38 4.05 14.03 0.88
CA GLY A 38 2.82 13.95 0.10
C GLY A 38 2.23 15.33 -0.22
N ASP A 39 3.05 16.39 -0.16
CA ASP A 39 2.66 17.78 -0.44
C ASP A 39 2.65 18.09 -1.95
N TYR A 40 3.12 17.15 -2.77
CA TYR A 40 3.30 17.33 -4.20
C TYR A 40 2.76 16.11 -4.96
N ASN A 41 1.98 16.39 -6.01
CA ASN A 41 1.51 15.37 -6.94
C ASN A 41 2.53 15.21 -8.08
N PRO A 42 3.30 14.11 -8.12
CA PRO A 42 4.28 13.89 -9.18
C PRO A 42 3.62 13.76 -10.55
N SER A 43 4.34 14.17 -11.60
CA SER A 43 3.99 13.76 -12.96
C SER A 43 4.17 12.24 -13.12
N LEU A 44 3.44 11.65 -14.06
CA LEU A 44 3.57 10.24 -14.40
C LEU A 44 5.01 9.87 -14.81
N GLU A 45 5.69 10.77 -15.52
CA GLU A 45 7.09 10.61 -15.90
C GLU A 45 8.01 10.49 -14.68
N LEU A 46 7.82 11.35 -13.66
CA LEU A 46 8.62 11.32 -12.43
C LEU A 46 8.35 10.04 -11.64
N VAL A 47 7.08 9.59 -11.59
CA VAL A 47 6.72 8.30 -10.99
C VAL A 47 7.51 7.16 -11.63
N PHE A 48 7.47 7.04 -12.97
CA PHE A 48 8.19 5.95 -13.65
C PHE A 48 9.70 6.06 -13.49
N ARG A 49 10.27 7.27 -13.52
CA ARG A 49 11.70 7.48 -13.28
C ARG A 49 12.13 6.99 -11.90
N ILE A 50 11.36 7.34 -10.87
CA ILE A 50 11.58 6.88 -9.50
C ILE A 50 11.48 5.35 -9.42
N CYS A 51 10.44 4.75 -10.01
CA CYS A 51 10.25 3.30 -10.00
C CYS A 51 11.42 2.58 -10.68
N ASN A 52 11.89 3.09 -11.81
CA ASN A 52 13.05 2.55 -12.52
C ASN A 52 14.34 2.70 -11.71
N CYS A 53 14.53 3.82 -11.01
CA CYS A 53 15.66 3.96 -10.09
C CYS A 53 15.61 2.84 -9.05
N PHE A 54 14.44 2.60 -8.44
CA PHE A 54 14.27 1.59 -7.39
C PHE A 54 14.19 0.14 -7.90
N GLY A 55 13.93 -0.09 -9.19
CA GLY A 55 13.76 -1.42 -9.77
C GLY A 55 12.51 -2.13 -9.27
N VAL A 56 11.47 -1.38 -8.91
CA VAL A 56 10.22 -1.89 -8.32
C VAL A 56 9.00 -1.32 -9.05
N PRO A 57 7.84 -1.99 -9.02
CA PRO A 57 6.62 -1.49 -9.65
C PRO A 57 6.07 -0.25 -8.94
N VAL A 58 5.16 0.47 -9.61
CA VAL A 58 4.58 1.73 -9.09
C VAL A 58 3.89 1.53 -7.75
N GLU A 59 3.16 0.42 -7.59
CA GLU A 59 2.39 0.07 -6.40
C GLU A 59 3.27 -0.20 -5.17
N ALA A 60 4.55 -0.54 -5.39
CA ALA A 60 5.52 -0.69 -4.31
C ALA A 60 6.01 0.67 -3.79
N VAL A 61 5.93 1.71 -4.61
CA VAL A 61 6.43 3.06 -4.29
C VAL A 61 5.31 4.01 -3.90
N PHE A 62 4.18 3.99 -4.62
CA PHE A 62 3.07 4.93 -4.51
C PHE A 62 1.73 4.23 -4.33
N SER A 63 0.80 4.86 -3.61
CA SER A 63 -0.54 4.33 -3.40
C SER A 63 -1.56 5.46 -3.20
N PRO A 64 -2.81 5.29 -3.68
CA PRO A 64 -3.92 6.18 -3.35
C PRO A 64 -4.39 6.05 -1.89
N HIS A 65 -4.00 4.97 -1.19
CA HIS A 65 -4.34 4.69 0.20
C HIS A 65 -3.07 4.61 1.08
N PRO A 66 -3.16 4.90 2.39
CA PRO A 66 -2.05 4.73 3.30
C PRO A 66 -1.45 3.32 3.21
N PHE A 67 -0.12 3.21 3.24
CA PHE A 67 0.53 1.92 3.35
C PHE A 67 0.30 1.32 4.74
N PRO A 68 0.04 0.00 4.85
CA PRO A 68 -0.01 -0.68 6.13
C PRO A 68 1.27 -0.43 6.92
N ARG A 69 1.12 -0.17 8.22
CA ARG A 69 2.27 -0.08 9.12
C ARG A 69 2.84 -1.48 9.30
N LEU A 70 4.17 -1.60 9.30
CA LEU A 70 4.88 -2.86 9.57
C LEU A 70 4.88 -3.20 11.06
N THR A 71 3.79 -2.94 11.77
CA THR A 71 3.55 -3.44 13.13
C THR A 71 2.94 -4.82 13.00
N GLY A 72 3.41 -5.78 13.82
CA GLY A 72 3.13 -7.22 13.71
C GLY A 72 1.66 -7.69 13.80
N GLU A 73 0.68 -6.79 13.74
CA GLU A 73 -0.76 -7.09 13.75
C GLU A 73 -1.43 -6.94 12.37
N ALA A 74 -0.72 -6.46 11.35
CA ALA A 74 -1.29 -6.11 10.04
C ALA A 74 -1.34 -7.28 9.02
N LEU A 75 -1.67 -8.50 9.46
CA LEU A 75 -2.02 -9.63 8.56
C LEU A 75 -3.53 -9.91 8.51
N VAL A 76 -4.37 -9.10 9.17
CA VAL A 76 -5.82 -9.13 8.96
C VAL A 76 -6.15 -8.44 7.64
N THR A 77 -6.12 -9.21 6.56
CA THR A 77 -6.64 -8.78 5.26
C THR A 77 -8.16 -8.65 5.38
N ASP A 78 -8.66 -7.41 5.39
CA ASP A 78 -10.03 -7.15 4.98
C ASP A 78 -10.11 -7.36 3.46
N SER A 79 -10.18 -8.62 3.06
CA SER A 79 -10.69 -9.02 1.76
C SER A 79 -12.15 -9.42 1.96
N PRO A 80 -13.10 -8.90 1.17
CA PRO A 80 -14.45 -9.45 1.20
C PRO A 80 -14.37 -10.89 0.71
N SER A 81 -14.57 -11.85 1.62
CA SER A 81 -14.68 -13.27 1.27
C SER A 81 -15.98 -13.51 0.50
N PRO A 82 -15.97 -14.07 -0.73
CA PRO A 82 -17.17 -14.34 -1.52
C PRO A 82 -17.79 -15.70 -1.14
N SER A 83 -17.98 -15.96 0.15
CA SER A 83 -18.39 -17.28 0.64
C SER A 83 -19.32 -17.18 1.85
N ALA A 84 -20.53 -16.67 1.64
CA ALA A 84 -21.68 -17.01 2.48
C ALA A 84 -22.92 -16.94 1.60
N GLU A 85 -23.52 -18.10 1.35
CA GLU A 85 -24.94 -18.39 1.06
C GLU A 85 -25.02 -19.71 0.24
N LEU A 86 -24.65 -20.82 0.89
CA LEU A 86 -25.17 -22.14 0.54
C LEU A 86 -25.82 -22.69 1.81
N GLY A 87 -27.12 -22.45 1.89
CA GLY A 87 -27.95 -22.93 2.99
C GLY A 87 -28.00 -24.46 3.02
N VAL A 88 -27.85 -25.01 4.22
CA VAL A 88 -28.27 -26.36 4.55
C VAL A 88 -29.17 -26.30 5.78
N PRO A 89 -30.29 -27.06 5.81
CA PRO A 89 -31.40 -26.85 6.73
C PRO A 89 -31.11 -27.40 8.13
N ALA A 90 -31.71 -26.75 9.13
CA ALA A 90 -31.67 -27.19 10.52
C ALA A 90 -32.27 -28.59 10.68
N SER A 91 -31.51 -29.49 11.31
CA SER A 91 -31.98 -30.78 11.79
C SER A 91 -33.15 -30.62 12.76
N VAL A 92 -34.20 -31.39 12.52
CA VAL A 92 -35.36 -31.59 13.39
C VAL A 92 -34.93 -32.33 14.66
N ASN A 93 -35.23 -31.78 15.84
CA ASN A 93 -35.12 -32.51 17.11
C ASN A 93 -36.41 -33.31 17.37
N PRO A 94 -36.31 -34.60 17.74
CA PRO A 94 -37.48 -35.47 17.92
C PRO A 94 -37.79 -35.65 19.41
N GLU A 95 -38.19 -34.61 20.14
CA GLU A 95 -38.75 -34.77 21.50
C GLU A 95 -39.76 -33.66 21.77
N GLU A 96 -40.92 -33.74 21.13
CA GLU A 96 -42.15 -33.08 21.60
C GLU A 96 -43.35 -33.70 20.87
N ASN A 97 -43.59 -34.99 21.08
CA ASN A 97 -44.92 -35.55 20.89
C ASN A 97 -45.08 -36.87 21.65
N MET A 98 -45.86 -36.86 22.73
CA MET A 98 -46.84 -37.91 23.03
C MET A 98 -47.61 -37.57 24.32
N PRO A 99 -48.83 -38.12 24.47
CA PRO A 99 -50.08 -37.57 23.95
C PRO A 99 -50.88 -36.74 24.97
#